data_AF-A0A932G425-F1
#
_entry.id   AF-A0A932G425-F1
#
_cell.length_a   1.000
_cell.length_b   1.000
_cell.length_c   1.000
_cell.angle_alpha   90.00
_cell.angle_beta   90.00
_cell.angle_gamma   90.00
#
_symmetry.space_group_name_H-M   'P 1'
#
loop_
_entity.id
_entity.type
_entity.pdbx_description
1 polymer ?
#
loop_
_entity_poly.entity_id
_entity_poly.type
_entity_poly.pdbx_seq_one_letter_code
_entity_poly.pdbx_strand_id
1 'polypeptide(L)'
;MISTAPLPEAVKERWRTAGRIADVLEAEVKARSSPFVARVVSWFNLCRVCQDLEEEILLAAHTSDEDKQLHRALLSTAIAGAEALVLECESPEALLPLRLTPAAIHARLESLRITFEQWHTELNPERQGSVLKEVFGVEM
;
A
#
# COMPACT_ATOMS: atom_id res chain seq x y z
N MET A 1 -28.61 -18.70 -5.72
CA MET A 1 -27.91 -18.18 -6.90
C MET A 1 -27.50 -16.75 -6.58
N ILE A 2 -26.24 -16.52 -6.25
CA ILE A 2 -25.72 -15.17 -6.01
C ILE A 2 -25.33 -14.61 -7.37
N SER A 3 -25.90 -13.47 -7.72
CA SER A 3 -25.76 -12.80 -9.01
C SER A 3 -24.32 -12.31 -9.20
N THR A 4 -23.59 -12.90 -10.14
CA THR A 4 -22.30 -12.44 -10.67
C THR A 4 -22.50 -11.23 -11.59
N ALA A 5 -22.89 -10.08 -11.03
CA ALA A 5 -22.86 -8.84 -11.79
C ALA A 5 -21.40 -8.38 -11.94
N PRO A 6 -20.88 -8.20 -13.17
CA PRO A 6 -19.53 -7.68 -13.36
C PRO A 6 -19.41 -6.27 -12.75
N LEU A 7 -18.23 -5.96 -12.19
CA LEU A 7 -17.91 -4.63 -11.69
C LEU A 7 -18.23 -3.57 -12.77
N PRO A 8 -18.85 -2.43 -12.39
CA PRO A 8 -19.12 -1.34 -13.34
C PRO A 8 -17.84 -0.92 -14.06
N GLU A 9 -17.87 -0.72 -15.39
CA GLU A 9 -16.68 -0.36 -16.18
C GLU A 9 -15.96 0.90 -15.66
N ALA A 10 -16.68 1.82 -15.02
CA ALA A 10 -16.10 2.98 -14.36
C ALA A 10 -15.10 2.61 -13.24
N VAL A 11 -15.34 1.52 -12.51
CA VAL A 11 -14.43 1.04 -11.46
C VAL A 11 -13.17 0.47 -12.09
N LYS A 12 -13.31 -0.40 -13.09
CA LYS A 12 -12.15 -0.99 -13.79
C LYS A 12 -11.24 0.07 -14.42
N GLU A 13 -11.81 1.13 -15.00
CA GLU A 13 -11.00 2.20 -15.58
C GLU A 13 -10.27 3.03 -14.53
N ARG A 14 -10.87 3.24 -13.35
CA ARG A 14 -10.19 3.90 -12.22
C ARG A 14 -9.01 3.07 -11.73
N TRP A 15 -9.17 1.76 -11.63
CA TRP A 15 -8.10 0.84 -11.25
C TRP A 15 -6.91 0.85 -12.22
N ARG A 16 -7.18 0.80 -13.54
CA ARG A 16 -6.14 0.95 -14.56
C ARG A 16 -5.45 2.31 -14.48
N THR A 17 -6.21 3.35 -14.17
CA THR A 17 -5.68 4.71 -14.04
C THR A 17 -4.80 4.83 -12.80
N ALA A 18 -5.22 4.27 -11.67
CA ALA A 18 -4.43 4.22 -10.45
C ALA A 18 -3.13 3.43 -10.66
N GLY A 19 -3.17 2.29 -11.36
CA GLY A 19 -1.98 1.54 -11.77
C GLY A 19 -1.00 2.38 -12.60
N ARG A 20 -1.49 3.06 -13.64
CA ARG A 20 -0.65 3.95 -14.47
C ARG A 20 -0.04 5.11 -13.66
N ILE A 21 -0.81 5.70 -12.75
CA ILE A 21 -0.31 6.77 -11.88
C ILE A 21 0.78 6.21 -10.95
N ALA A 22 0.56 5.03 -10.39
CA ALA A 22 1.54 4.38 -9.53
C ALA A 22 2.85 4.07 -10.27
N ASP A 23 2.79 3.61 -11.52
CA ASP A 23 3.99 3.38 -12.35
C ASP A 23 4.81 4.67 -12.54
N VAL A 24 4.12 5.79 -12.80
CA VAL A 24 4.77 7.11 -12.94
C VAL A 24 5.41 7.52 -11.61
N LEU A 25 4.68 7.42 -10.51
CA LEU A 25 5.19 7.77 -9.18
C LEU A 25 6.36 6.88 -8.78
N GLU A 26 6.32 5.59 -9.08
CA GLU A 26 7.44 4.66 -8.85
C GLU A 26 8.69 5.10 -9.64
N ALA A 27 8.53 5.45 -10.92
CA ALA A 27 9.62 5.94 -11.74
C ALA A 27 10.23 7.23 -11.15
N GLU A 28 9.39 8.16 -10.67
CA GLU A 28 9.83 9.38 -9.99
C GLU A 28 10.57 9.09 -8.68
N VAL A 29 10.10 8.13 -7.88
CA VAL A 29 10.78 7.68 -6.66
C VAL A 29 12.16 7.09 -6.97
N LYS A 30 12.32 6.39 -8.09
CA LYS A 30 13.59 5.77 -8.51
C LYS A 30 14.53 6.73 -9.26
N ALA A 31 14.04 7.88 -9.72
CA ALA A 31 14.81 8.84 -10.50
C ALA A 31 15.87 9.55 -9.65
N ARG A 32 17.08 8.98 -9.53
CA ARG A 32 18.20 9.53 -8.75
C ARG A 32 18.68 10.92 -9.19
N SER A 33 18.38 11.32 -10.42
CA SER A 33 18.62 12.69 -10.90
C SER A 33 17.68 13.72 -10.27
N SER A 34 16.55 13.29 -9.70
CA SER A 34 15.59 14.16 -9.02
C SER A 34 16.06 14.47 -7.59
N PRO A 35 15.79 15.68 -7.07
CA PRO A 35 16.07 16.00 -5.68
C PRO A 35 15.42 15.00 -4.72
N PHE A 36 16.13 14.61 -3.66
CA PHE A 36 15.65 13.62 -2.68
C PHE A 36 14.25 13.96 -2.14
N VAL A 37 14.02 15.23 -1.80
CA VAL A 37 12.71 15.74 -1.34
C VAL A 37 11.59 15.43 -2.34
N ALA A 38 11.83 15.63 -3.64
CA ALA A 38 10.82 15.37 -4.67
C ALA A 38 10.48 13.88 -4.75
N ARG A 39 11.49 13.01 -4.61
CA ARG A 39 11.33 11.55 -4.60
C ARG A 39 10.53 11.11 -3.37
N VAL A 40 10.79 11.70 -2.21
CA VAL A 40 10.02 11.46 -0.98
C VAL A 40 8.54 11.88 -1.15
N VAL A 41 8.28 13.04 -1.74
CA VAL A 41 6.90 13.48 -2.05
C VAL A 41 6.21 12.50 -3.01
N SER A 42 6.90 12.08 -4.06
CA SER A 42 6.38 11.11 -5.03
C SER A 42 6.02 9.78 -4.37
N TRP A 43 6.84 9.34 -3.41
CA TRP A 43 6.56 8.15 -2.61
C TRP A 43 5.34 8.31 -1.68
N PHE A 44 5.17 9.45 -1.02
CA PHE A 44 3.95 9.70 -0.23
C PHE A 44 2.71 9.74 -1.11
N ASN A 45 2.81 10.29 -2.33
CA ASN A 45 1.71 10.26 -3.30
C ASN A 45 1.38 8.82 -3.72
N LEU A 46 2.39 7.97 -3.92
CA LEU A 46 2.18 6.54 -4.22
C LEU A 46 1.46 5.85 -3.07
N CYS A 47 1.85 6.12 -1.82
CA CYS A 47 1.17 5.57 -0.65
C CYS A 47 -0.30 6.00 -0.58
N ARG A 48 -0.63 7.22 -1.01
CA ARG A 48 -2.02 7.69 -1.06
C ARG A 48 -2.82 6.95 -2.13
N VAL A 49 -2.24 6.69 -3.30
CA VAL A 49 -2.88 5.88 -4.34
C VAL A 49 -3.19 4.47 -3.83
N CYS A 50 -2.28 3.86 -3.07
CA CYS A 50 -2.55 2.56 -2.43
C CYS A 50 -3.76 2.65 -1.48
N GLN A 51 -3.82 3.66 -0.63
CA GLN A 51 -4.93 3.84 0.32
C GLN A 51 -6.27 4.10 -0.38
N ASP A 52 -6.29 4.95 -1.39
CA ASP A 52 -7.51 5.23 -2.16
C ASP A 52 -8.04 3.92 -2.80
N LEU A 53 -7.15 3.07 -3.30
CA LEU A 53 -7.52 1.75 -3.81
C LEU A 53 -8.00 0.80 -2.70
N GLU A 54 -7.34 0.76 -1.55
CA GLU A 54 -7.76 -0.05 -0.40
C GLU A 54 -9.19 0.31 0.04
N GLU A 55 -9.51 1.59 0.14
CA GLU A 55 -10.85 2.07 0.47
C GLU A 55 -11.88 1.61 -0.58
N GLU A 56 -11.53 1.69 -1.87
CA GLU A 56 -12.41 1.20 -2.93
C GLU A 56 -12.60 -0.33 -2.88
N ILE A 57 -11.56 -1.11 -2.57
CA ILE A 57 -11.66 -2.56 -2.39
C ILE A 57 -12.63 -2.89 -1.25
N LEU A 58 -12.49 -2.22 -0.10
CA LEU A 58 -13.33 -2.45 1.08
C LEU A 58 -14.80 -2.10 0.83
N LEU A 59 -15.07 -1.10 -0.01
CA LEU A 59 -16.41 -0.69 -0.38
C LEU A 59 -17.00 -1.53 -1.53
N ALA A 60 -16.17 -2.27 -2.27
CA ALA A 60 -16.62 -3.10 -3.37
C ALA A 60 -17.38 -4.33 -2.85
N ALA A 61 -18.53 -4.61 -3.45
CA ALA A 61 -19.31 -5.79 -3.10
C ALA A 61 -18.52 -7.08 -3.36
N HIS A 62 -17.72 -7.13 -4.43
CA HIS A 62 -16.87 -8.25 -4.81
C HIS A 62 -15.54 -7.70 -5.34
N THR A 63 -14.42 -8.14 -4.77
CA THR A 63 -13.06 -7.85 -5.24
C THR A 63 -12.56 -8.99 -6.11
N SER A 64 -12.07 -8.70 -7.31
CA SER A 64 -11.49 -9.74 -8.17
C SER A 64 -10.09 -10.14 -7.71
N ASP A 65 -9.60 -11.31 -8.13
CA ASP A 65 -8.23 -11.73 -7.83
C ASP A 65 -7.19 -10.86 -8.55
N GLU A 66 -7.53 -10.29 -9.71
CA GLU A 66 -6.71 -9.32 -10.43
C GLU A 66 -6.53 -8.03 -9.61
N ASP A 67 -7.61 -7.53 -9.02
CA ASP A 67 -7.59 -6.36 -8.13
C ASP A 67 -6.69 -6.62 -6.89
N LYS A 68 -6.79 -7.81 -6.30
CA LYS A 68 -5.91 -8.20 -5.18
C LYS A 68 -4.45 -8.29 -5.60
N GLN A 69 -4.16 -8.86 -6.77
CA GLN A 69 -2.80 -8.94 -7.30
C GLN A 69 -2.21 -7.56 -7.56
N LEU A 70 -2.98 -6.65 -8.16
CA LEU A 70 -2.57 -5.28 -8.38
C LEU A 70 -2.32 -4.56 -7.06
N HIS A 71 -3.24 -4.67 -6.10
CA HIS A 71 -3.06 -4.12 -4.76
C HIS A 71 -1.78 -4.64 -4.08
N ARG A 72 -1.53 -5.95 -4.17
CA ARG A 72 -0.30 -6.58 -3.64
C ARG A 72 0.96 -6.02 -4.27
N ALA A 73 0.96 -5.85 -5.59
CA ALA A 73 2.09 -5.29 -6.33
C ALA A 73 2.35 -3.84 -5.92
N LEU A 74 1.30 -3.02 -5.83
CA LEU A 74 1.39 -1.61 -5.43
C LEU A 74 1.95 -1.43 -4.02
N LEU A 75 1.46 -2.20 -3.04
CA LEU A 75 2.01 -2.18 -1.69
C LEU A 75 3.48 -2.61 -1.66
N SER A 76 3.83 -3.66 -2.41
CA SER A 76 5.22 -4.12 -2.51
C SER A 76 6.13 -3.04 -3.10
N THR A 77 5.68 -2.35 -4.13
CA THR A 77 6.37 -1.21 -4.74
C THR A 77 6.54 -0.05 -3.76
N ALA A 78 5.49 0.31 -3.02
CA ALA A 78 5.56 1.36 -2.01
C ALA A 78 6.53 0.99 -0.88
N ILE A 79 6.55 -0.26 -0.41
CA ILE A 79 7.49 -0.76 0.60
C ILE A 79 8.93 -0.65 0.08
N ALA A 80 9.21 -1.19 -1.10
CA ALA A 80 10.55 -1.14 -1.69
C ALA A 80 11.03 0.29 -1.93
N GLY A 81 10.14 1.18 -2.37
CA GLY A 81 10.42 2.61 -2.53
C GLY A 81 10.81 3.27 -1.21
N ALA A 82 10.11 2.95 -0.11
CA ALA A 82 10.43 3.47 1.21
C ALA A 82 11.81 2.99 1.70
N GLU A 83 12.10 1.71 1.53
CA GLU A 83 13.38 1.11 1.90
C GLU A 83 14.54 1.78 1.18
N ALA A 84 14.40 2.02 -0.12
CA ALA A 84 15.40 2.75 -0.90
C ALA A 84 15.57 4.20 -0.39
N LEU A 85 14.48 4.91 -0.10
CA LEU A 85 14.55 6.28 0.43
C LEU A 85 15.18 6.34 1.82
N VAL A 86 14.92 5.37 2.68
CA VAL A 86 15.55 5.24 4.00
C VAL A 86 17.05 5.03 3.85
N LEU A 87 17.48 4.13 2.97
CA LEU A 87 18.90 3.85 2.71
C LEU A 87 19.65 5.07 2.16
N GLU A 88 18.98 5.90 1.35
CA GLU A 88 19.54 7.08 0.73
C GLU A 88 19.40 8.35 1.60
N CYS A 89 18.74 8.28 2.75
CA CYS A 89 18.57 9.41 3.67
C CYS A 89 19.85 9.67 4.47
N GLU A 90 20.80 10.38 3.88
CA GLU A 90 22.10 10.67 4.50
C GLU A 90 22.02 11.58 5.73
N SER A 91 21.02 12.48 5.79
CA SER A 91 20.88 13.46 6.88
C SER A 91 19.42 13.86 7.12
N PRO A 92 18.96 14.05 8.37
CA PRO A 92 17.61 14.52 8.69
C PRO A 92 17.25 15.86 8.02
N GLU A 93 18.24 16.71 7.77
CA GLU A 93 18.10 18.03 7.15
C GLU A 93 17.53 17.94 5.73
N ALA A 94 17.77 16.82 5.03
CA ALA A 94 17.24 16.58 3.68
C ALA A 94 15.71 16.58 3.64
N LEU A 95 15.04 16.39 4.79
CA LEU A 95 13.58 16.35 4.90
C LEU A 95 12.96 17.62 5.51
N LEU A 96 13.79 18.58 5.95
CA LEU A 96 13.31 19.84 6.55
C LEU A 96 12.29 20.59 5.68
N PRO A 97 12.44 20.69 4.35
CA PRO A 97 11.45 21.36 3.51
C PRO A 97 10.05 20.75 3.59
N LEU A 98 9.95 19.45 3.91
CA LEU A 98 8.69 18.74 4.09
C LEU A 98 8.19 18.75 5.54
N ARG A 99 8.98 19.31 6.47
CA ARG A 99 8.75 19.20 7.93
C ARG A 99 8.59 17.75 8.38
N LEU A 100 9.30 16.85 7.70
CA LEU A 100 9.34 15.42 8.02
C LEU A 100 10.66 15.07 8.69
N THR A 101 10.64 13.94 9.40
CA THR A 101 11.83 13.32 9.95
C THR A 101 12.04 11.97 9.27
N PRO A 102 13.26 11.41 9.28
CA PRO A 102 13.48 10.04 8.80
C PRO A 102 12.56 9.03 9.52
N ALA A 103 12.29 9.26 10.81
CA ALA A 103 11.35 8.45 11.60
C ALA A 103 9.91 8.46 11.02
N ALA A 104 9.47 9.53 10.36
CA ALA A 104 8.16 9.56 9.71
C ALA A 104 8.09 8.62 8.50
N ILE A 105 9.17 8.54 7.71
CA ILE A 105 9.27 7.59 6.59
C ILE A 105 9.27 6.15 7.13
N HIS A 106 10.06 5.88 8.18
CA HIS A 106 10.06 4.57 8.85
C HIS A 106 8.68 4.18 9.39
N ALA A 107 8.02 5.07 10.13
CA ALA A 107 6.69 4.79 10.68
C ALA A 107 5.68 4.47 9.57
N ARG A 108 5.77 5.19 8.45
CA ARG A 108 4.91 4.93 7.30
C ARG A 108 5.26 3.61 6.57
N LEU A 109 6.54 3.26 6.46
CA LEU A 109 6.99 1.95 5.97
C LEU A 109 6.43 0.81 6.83
N GLU A 110 6.53 0.91 8.16
CA GLU A 110 5.97 -0.09 9.07
C GLU A 110 4.45 -0.21 8.92
N SER A 111 3.74 0.91 8.77
CA SER A 111 2.31 0.90 8.46
C SER A 111 2.01 0.14 7.17
N LEU A 112 2.80 0.33 6.10
CA LEU A 112 2.60 -0.39 4.83
C LEU A 112 2.86 -1.89 4.98
N ARG A 113 3.88 -2.28 5.77
CA ARG A 113 4.17 -3.69 6.05
C ARG A 113 3.04 -4.36 6.81
N ILE A 114 2.50 -3.69 7.83
CA ILE A 114 1.32 -4.15 8.56
C ILE A 114 0.13 -4.33 7.62
N THR A 115 -0.15 -3.34 6.76
CA THR A 115 -1.22 -3.44 5.76
C THR A 115 -0.98 -4.62 4.82
N PHE A 116 0.25 -4.78 4.31
CA PHE A 116 0.59 -5.90 3.43
C PHE A 116 0.33 -7.25 4.11
N GLU A 117 0.75 -7.42 5.36
CA GLU A 117 0.52 -8.64 6.13
C GLU A 117 -0.97 -8.89 6.36
N GLN A 118 -1.74 -7.86 6.72
CA GLN A 118 -3.18 -7.97 6.96
C GLN A 118 -3.95 -8.42 5.70
N TRP A 119 -3.54 -7.95 4.53
CA TRP A 119 -4.26 -8.17 3.28
C TRP A 119 -3.78 -9.39 2.49
N HIS A 120 -2.47 -9.68 2.50
CA HIS A 120 -1.84 -10.59 1.54
C HIS A 120 -1.08 -11.75 2.18
N THR A 121 -0.98 -11.79 3.50
CA THR A 121 -0.50 -12.96 4.22
C THR A 121 -1.71 -13.67 4.79
N GLU A 122 -1.92 -14.94 4.41
CA GLU A 122 -2.89 -15.78 5.09
C GLU A 122 -2.48 -15.84 6.58
N LEU A 123 -3.31 -15.30 7.46
CA LEU A 123 -3.32 -15.76 8.84
C LEU A 123 -3.55 -17.26 8.74
N ASN A 124 -2.54 -18.07 9.08
CA ASN A 124 -2.70 -19.52 9.23
C ASN A 124 -4.05 -19.74 9.96
N PRO A 125 -5.01 -20.48 9.39
CA PRO A 125 -6.34 -20.67 9.97
C PRO A 125 -6.29 -21.09 11.45
N GLU A 126 -5.25 -21.83 11.84
CA GLU A 126 -4.97 -22.21 13.23
C GLU A 126 -4.66 -21.00 14.13
N ARG A 127 -3.93 -20.00 13.62
CA ARG A 127 -3.63 -18.73 14.30
C ARG A 127 -4.86 -17.83 14.39
N GLN A 128 -5.73 -17.86 13.37
CA GLN A 128 -7.00 -17.14 13.41
C GLN A 128 -7.91 -17.70 14.52
N GLY A 129 -8.02 -19.03 14.60
CA GLY A 129 -8.73 -19.71 15.68
C GLY A 129 -8.13 -19.43 17.06
N SER A 130 -6.79 -19.39 17.19
CA SER A 130 -6.15 -19.10 18.47
C SER A 130 -6.37 -17.66 18.92
N VAL A 131 -6.26 -16.67 18.01
CA VAL A 131 -6.49 -15.25 18.35
C VAL A 131 -7.97 -15.00 18.68
N LEU A 132 -8.90 -15.60 17.95
CA LEU A 132 -10.33 -15.48 18.27
C LEU A 132 -10.67 -16.14 19.61
N LYS A 133 -10.04 -17.29 19.93
CA LYS A 133 -10.17 -17.94 21.25
C LYS A 133 -9.57 -17.10 22.37
N GLU A 134 -8.44 -16.44 22.14
CA GLU A 134 -7.75 -15.63 23.13
C GLU A 134 -8.46 -14.29 23.40
N VAL A 135 -9.04 -13.66 22.38
CA VAL A 135 -9.72 -12.36 22.49
C VAL A 135 -11.21 -12.49 22.86
N PHE A 136 -11.91 -13.50 22.33
CA PHE A 136 -13.36 -13.63 22.49
C PHE A 136 -13.80 -14.88 23.27
N GLY A 137 -12.89 -15.82 23.58
CA GLY A 137 -13.19 -16.99 24.42
C GLY A 137 -14.16 -18.01 23.82
N VAL A 138 -14.48 -17.93 22.52
CA VAL A 138 -15.49 -18.80 21.88
C VAL A 138 -14.84 -20.05 21.29
N GLU A 139 -15.36 -21.23 21.66
CA GLU A 139 -15.08 -22.50 20.99
C GLU A 139 -16.10 -22.71 19.86
N MET A 140 -15.63 -23.06 18.65
CA MET A 140 -16.49 -23.65 17.61
C MET A 140 -16.40 -25.16 17.64
#